data_AF-X0TIR8-F1
#
_entry.id   AF-X0TIR8-F1
#
_cell.length_a   1.000
_cell.length_b   1.000
_cell.length_c   1.000
_cell.angle_alpha   90.00
_cell.angle_beta   90.00
_cell.angle_gamma   90.00
#
_symmetry.space_group_name_H-M   'P 1'
#
loop_
_entity.id
_entity.type
_entity.pdbx_description
1 polymer ?
#
loop_
_entity_poly.entity_id
_entity_poly.type
_entity_poly.pdbx_seq_one_letter_code
_entity_poly.pdbx_strand_id
1 'polypeptide(L)'
;ASTAKTLTRQLGSAGIDGCFYWYENNWHYIHQWEHLKKLKSAAKLPVELLDDLPDYEKTELPASDRILSRAVCMLIKLSWTPEELTKRVEKIAEVIKKIL
;
A
#
# COMPACT_ATOMS: atom_id res chain seq x y z
N ALA A 1 9.46 -12.84 2.06
CA ALA A 1 8.66 -11.66 1.66
C ALA A 1 7.24 -12.12 1.36
N SER A 2 6.21 -11.33 1.67
CA SER A 2 4.82 -11.70 1.35
C SER A 2 4.64 -11.83 -0.18
N THR A 3 3.71 -12.68 -0.62
CA THR A 3 3.39 -12.84 -2.05
C THR A 3 3.01 -11.51 -2.70
N ALA A 4 2.26 -10.65 -1.99
CA ALA A 4 1.88 -9.32 -2.46
C ALA A 4 3.11 -8.40 -2.67
N LYS A 5 4.06 -8.38 -1.73
CA LYS A 5 5.32 -7.63 -1.87
C LYS A 5 6.13 -8.09 -3.08
N THR A 6 6.26 -9.41 -3.25
CA THR A 6 6.96 -9.99 -4.40
C THR A 6 6.25 -9.62 -5.70
N LEU A 7 4.92 -9.74 -5.76
CA LEU A 7 4.13 -9.37 -6.93
C LEU A 7 4.32 -7.91 -7.33
N THR A 8 4.21 -6.96 -6.40
CA THR A 8 4.40 -5.53 -6.70
C THR A 8 5.81 -5.25 -7.24
N ARG A 9 6.85 -5.87 -6.66
CA ARG A 9 8.23 -5.72 -7.15
C ARG A 9 8.42 -6.28 -8.56
N GLN A 10 7.85 -7.44 -8.84
CA GLN A 10 7.97 -8.09 -10.15
C GLN A 10 7.17 -7.35 -11.23
N LEU A 11 5.98 -6.84 -10.89
CA LEU A 11 5.21 -5.97 -11.77
C LEU A 11 6.01 -4.72 -12.16
N GLY A 12 6.62 -4.04 -11.18
CA GLY A 12 7.49 -2.88 -11.46
C GLY A 12 8.69 -3.26 -12.34
N SER A 13 9.33 -4.41 -12.09
CA SER A 13 10.46 -4.89 -12.89
C SER A 13 10.07 -5.25 -14.33
N ALA A 14 8.81 -5.65 -14.56
CA ALA A 14 8.25 -5.92 -15.89
C ALA A 14 7.77 -4.65 -16.63
N GLY A 15 7.97 -3.47 -16.03
CA GLY A 15 7.52 -2.19 -16.58
C GLY A 15 6.02 -1.92 -16.40
N ILE A 16 5.35 -2.66 -15.50
CA ILE A 16 3.96 -2.43 -15.13
C ILE A 16 3.94 -1.44 -13.96
N ASP A 17 3.74 -0.17 -14.29
CA ASP A 17 3.66 0.92 -13.34
C ASP A 17 2.30 0.99 -12.61
N GLY A 18 2.15 1.90 -11.64
CA GLY A 18 0.85 2.14 -11.00
C GLY A 18 0.29 0.96 -10.20
N CYS A 19 1.16 0.05 -9.73
CA CYS A 19 0.82 -1.03 -8.82
C CYS A 19 1.32 -0.72 -7.42
N PHE A 20 0.43 -0.73 -6.44
CA PHE A 20 0.70 -0.25 -5.09
C PHE A 20 0.47 -1.35 -4.07
N TYR A 21 1.48 -1.59 -3.22
CA TYR A 21 1.36 -2.41 -2.03
C TYR A 21 1.21 -1.50 -0.82
N TRP A 22 -0.03 -1.11 -0.51
CA TRP A 22 -0.29 -0.08 0.51
C TRP A 22 0.12 -0.48 1.93
N TYR A 23 0.15 -1.78 2.23
CA TYR A 23 0.55 -2.28 3.55
C TYR A 23 1.97 -1.88 3.96
N GLU A 24 2.89 -1.76 2.99
CA GLU A 24 4.27 -1.30 3.21
C GLU A 24 4.55 0.08 2.59
N ASN A 25 3.52 0.80 2.13
CA ASN A 25 3.67 2.15 1.60
C ASN A 25 3.47 3.20 2.71
N ASN A 26 4.24 4.29 2.65
CA ASN A 26 4.28 5.29 3.72
C ASN A 26 3.04 6.18 3.83
N TRP A 27 2.14 6.18 2.84
CA TRP A 27 1.17 7.28 2.70
C TRP A 27 -0.29 6.84 2.80
N HIS A 28 -0.60 5.56 2.64
CA HIS A 28 -1.99 5.10 2.49
C HIS A 28 -2.41 4.04 3.50
N TYR A 29 -1.55 3.70 4.47
CA TYR A 29 -1.92 2.81 5.56
C TYR A 29 -1.22 3.15 6.87
N ILE A 30 -2.00 3.18 7.96
CA ILE A 30 -1.57 3.59 9.31
C ILE A 30 -0.36 2.81 9.84
N HIS A 31 -0.14 1.60 9.34
CA HIS A 31 1.01 0.76 9.69
C HIS A 31 2.34 1.51 9.58
N GLN A 32 2.52 2.33 8.53
CA GLN A 32 3.75 3.09 8.27
C GLN A 32 3.72 4.55 8.79
N TRP A 33 2.63 5.00 9.42
CA TRP A 33 2.47 6.40 9.84
C TRP A 33 3.08 6.68 11.22
N GLU A 34 4.38 6.42 11.38
CA GLU A 34 5.12 6.67 12.62
C GLU A 34 4.99 8.13 13.11
N HIS A 35 4.95 9.08 12.19
CA HIS A 35 4.78 10.49 12.50
C HIS A 35 3.43 10.78 13.16
N LEU A 36 2.36 10.11 12.70
CA LEU A 36 1.02 10.26 13.27
C LEU A 36 0.89 9.49 14.59
N LYS A 37 1.33 8.24 14.63
CA LYS A 37 1.28 7.40 15.85
C LYS A 37 2.03 8.00 17.03
N LYS A 38 3.08 8.80 16.76
CA LYS A 38 3.90 9.50 17.75
C LYS A 38 3.58 10.99 17.87
N LEU A 39 2.51 11.46 17.23
CA LEU A 39 2.08 12.87 17.24
C LEU A 39 3.22 13.86 16.95
N LYS A 40 4.11 13.51 16.00
CA LYS A 40 5.27 14.34 15.68
C LYS A 40 4.85 15.59 14.93
N SER A 41 5.08 16.74 15.54
CA SER A 41 4.79 18.06 14.99
C SER A 41 5.84 19.07 15.48
N ALA A 42 5.89 20.24 14.83
CA ALA A 42 6.79 21.33 15.25
C ALA A 42 6.31 22.05 16.53
N ALA A 43 5.04 21.90 16.88
CA ALA A 43 4.41 22.47 18.08
C ALA A 43 3.32 21.52 18.60
N LYS A 44 2.99 21.63 19.88
CA LYS A 44 1.99 20.77 20.54
C LYS A 44 0.67 20.75 19.76
N LEU A 45 0.18 19.54 19.46
CA LEU A 45 -1.10 19.35 18.79
C LEU A 45 -2.25 19.53 19.80
N PRO A 46 -3.40 20.10 19.39
CA PRO A 46 -4.55 20.25 20.29
C PRO A 46 -5.05 18.94 20.90
N VAL A 47 -4.88 17.81 20.18
CA VAL A 47 -5.25 16.48 20.68
C VAL A 47 -4.47 16.09 21.95
N GLU A 48 -3.25 16.62 22.12
CA GLU A 48 -2.42 16.41 23.31
C GLU A 48 -2.87 17.23 24.53
N LEU A 49 -4.00 17.96 24.41
CA LEU A 49 -4.66 18.66 25.52
C LEU A 49 -5.86 17.87 26.07
N LEU A 50 -6.23 16.76 25.44
CA LEU A 50 -7.32 15.90 25.90
C LEU A 50 -6.85 15.04 27.07
N ASP A 51 -7.69 14.90 28.10
CA ASP A 51 -7.39 14.06 29.27
C ASP A 51 -7.38 12.55 28.92
N ASP A 52 -8.13 12.14 27.90
CA ASP A 52 -8.24 10.77 27.41
C ASP A 52 -7.65 10.63 25.99
N LEU A 53 -6.35 10.90 25.87
CA LEU A 53 -5.60 10.71 24.64
C LEU A 53 -5.28 9.22 24.43
N PRO A 54 -5.75 8.59 23.34
CA PRO A 54 -5.39 7.21 23.04
C PRO A 54 -3.89 7.04 22.76
N ASP A 55 -3.34 5.90 23.18
CA ASP A 55 -1.99 5.49 22.78
C ASP A 55 -2.00 4.98 21.33
N TYR A 56 -1.79 5.90 20.37
CA TYR A 56 -1.78 5.57 18.96
C TYR A 56 -0.63 4.62 18.55
N GLU A 57 0.43 4.49 19.36
CA GLU A 57 1.50 3.52 19.09
C GLU A 57 1.03 2.07 19.30
N LYS A 58 0.00 1.86 20.14
CA LYS A 58 -0.62 0.56 20.41
C LYS A 58 -1.86 0.27 19.57
N THR A 59 -2.13 1.07 18.53
CA THR A 59 -3.29 0.84 17.66
C THR A 59 -3.06 -0.43 16.82
N GLU A 60 -3.87 -1.45 17.06
CA GLU A 60 -3.87 -2.69 16.29
C GLU A 60 -5.15 -2.81 15.43
N LEU A 61 -5.00 -3.18 14.16
CA LEU A 61 -6.10 -3.32 13.21
C LEU A 61 -6.06 -4.70 12.53
N PRO A 62 -6.19 -5.81 13.28
CA PRO A 62 -5.93 -7.16 12.77
C PRO A 62 -6.83 -7.54 11.58
N ALA A 63 -8.07 -7.05 11.54
CA ALA A 63 -8.97 -7.28 10.41
C ALA A 63 -8.49 -6.59 9.13
N SER A 64 -7.99 -5.36 9.24
CA SER A 64 -7.42 -4.59 8.14
C SER A 64 -6.08 -5.16 7.69
N ASP A 65 -5.21 -5.52 8.64
CA ASP A 65 -3.90 -6.10 8.37
C ASP A 65 -4.02 -7.41 7.58
N ARG A 66 -4.98 -8.26 7.95
CA ARG A 66 -5.28 -9.51 7.24
C ARG A 66 -5.65 -9.28 5.77
N ILE A 67 -6.31 -8.18 5.45
CA ILE A 67 -6.72 -7.85 4.07
C ILE A 67 -5.57 -7.17 3.33
N LEU A 68 -5.01 -6.11 3.90
CA LEU A 68 -4.04 -5.26 3.19
C LEU A 68 -2.67 -5.93 3.02
N SER A 69 -2.25 -6.79 3.95
CA SER A 69 -0.98 -7.54 3.82
C SER A 69 -0.89 -8.41 2.57
N ARG A 70 -2.04 -8.72 1.94
CA ARG A 70 -2.17 -9.54 0.73
C ARG A 70 -2.80 -8.81 -0.46
N ALA A 71 -3.09 -7.51 -0.35
CA ALA A 71 -3.72 -6.72 -1.40
C ALA A 71 -2.70 -5.93 -2.21
N VAL A 72 -2.85 -5.92 -3.54
CA VAL A 72 -2.14 -5.02 -4.45
C VAL A 72 -3.19 -4.23 -5.23
N CYS A 73 -3.10 -2.91 -5.19
CA CYS A 73 -4.01 -2.02 -5.92
C CYS A 73 -3.37 -1.55 -7.22
N MET A 74 -4.16 -1.44 -8.29
CA MET A 74 -3.69 -0.94 -9.58
C MET A 74 -4.46 0.32 -9.99
N LEU A 75 -3.75 1.38 -10.35
CA LEU A 75 -4.35 2.54 -10.98
C LEU A 75 -4.81 2.20 -12.39
N ILE A 76 -6.05 2.53 -12.73
CA ILE A 76 -6.58 2.43 -14.09
C ILE A 76 -6.43 3.80 -14.77
N LYS A 77 -5.66 3.87 -15.85
CA LYS A 77 -5.47 5.13 -16.59
C LYS A 77 -6.48 5.21 -17.73
N LEU A 78 -7.07 6.40 -17.90
CA LEU A 78 -8.02 6.67 -18.97
C LEU A 78 -7.35 6.83 -20.35
N SER A 79 -6.05 7.10 -20.38
CA SER A 79 -5.30 7.36 -21.61
C SER A 79 -4.83 6.11 -22.33
N TRP A 80 -5.10 4.91 -21.80
CA TRP A 80 -4.62 3.66 -22.39
C TRP A 80 -5.35 3.33 -23.68
N THR A 81 -4.59 3.02 -24.74
CA THR A 81 -5.19 2.45 -25.95
C THR A 81 -5.54 0.97 -25.75
N PRO A 82 -6.43 0.39 -26.57
CA PRO A 82 -6.72 -1.04 -26.52
C PRO A 82 -5.46 -1.92 -26.64
N GLU A 83 -4.49 -1.54 -27.47
CA GLU A 83 -3.25 -2.28 -27.67
C GLU A 83 -2.33 -2.22 -26.44
N GLU A 84 -2.23 -1.05 -25.81
CA GLU A 84 -1.48 -0.88 -24.56
C GLU A 84 -2.10 -1.71 -23.43
N LEU A 85 -3.43 -1.71 -23.35
CA LEU A 85 -4.18 -2.50 -22.36
C LEU A 85 -3.96 -4.00 -22.55
N THR A 86 -4.04 -4.50 -23.78
CA THR A 86 -3.79 -5.92 -24.11
C THR A 86 -2.38 -6.33 -23.68
N LYS A 87 -1.35 -5.58 -24.10
CA LYS A 87 0.05 -5.86 -23.72
C LYS A 87 0.25 -5.82 -22.21
N ARG A 88 -0.43 -4.91 -21.52
CA ARG A 88 -0.37 -4.78 -20.06
C ARG A 88 -0.96 -6.01 -19.37
N VAL A 89 -2.15 -6.47 -19.79
CA VAL A 89 -2.81 -7.67 -19.25
C VAL A 89 -1.95 -8.91 -19.45
N GLU A 90 -1.39 -9.10 -20.64
CA GLU A 90 -0.50 -10.24 -20.96
C GLU A 90 0.71 -10.28 -20.01
N LYS A 91 1.42 -9.16 -19.86
CA LYS A 91 2.57 -9.04 -18.95
C LYS A 91 2.19 -9.29 -17.49
N ILE A 92 1.05 -8.77 -17.03
CA ILE A 92 0.57 -9.03 -15.66
C ILE A 92 0.34 -10.53 -15.46
N ALA A 93 -0.33 -11.19 -16.41
CA ALA A 93 -0.60 -12.62 -16.34
C ALA A 93 0.70 -13.45 -16.33
N GLU A 94 1.69 -13.10 -17.15
CA GLU A 94 3.01 -13.74 -17.13
C GLU A 94 3.72 -13.58 -15.79
N VAL A 95 3.70 -12.38 -15.20
CA VAL A 95 4.31 -12.12 -13.90
C VAL A 95 3.62 -12.94 -12.80
N ILE A 96 2.29 -12.97 -12.77
CA ILE A 96 1.52 -13.74 -11.78
C ILE A 96 1.84 -15.24 -11.89
N LYS A 97 1.87 -15.79 -13.11
CA LYS A 97 2.21 -17.21 -13.36
C LYS A 97 3.62 -17.61 -12.93
N LYS A 98 4.56 -16.66 -12.82
CA LYS A 98 5.93 -16.95 -12.34
C LYS A 98 6.02 -16.96 -10.81
N ILE A 99 5.04 -16.40 -10.12
CA ILE A 99 5.03 -16.23 -8.67
C ILE A 99 4.17 -17.31 -7.99
N LEU A 100 3.09 -17.75 -8.65
CA LEU A 100 2.23 -18.85 -8.23
C LEU A 100 2.75 -20.18 -8.76
#